data_AF-A0A1A9WMI6-F1
#
_entry.id   AF-A0A1A9WMI6-F1
#
_cell.length_a   1.000
_cell.length_b   1.000
_cell.length_c   1.000
_cell.angle_alpha   90.00
_cell.angle_beta   90.00
_cell.angle_gamma   90.00
#
_symmetry.space_group_name_H-M   'P 1'
#
loop_
_entity.id
_entity.type
_entity.pdbx_description
1 polymer ?
#
loop_
_entity_poly.entity_id
_entity_poly.type
_entity_poly.pdbx_seq_one_letter_code
_entity_poly.pdbx_strand_id
1 'polypeptide(L)'
;MRFIRNSDADIMLANSGESCIESLSIARFCRIRVLSTAFNETPKQTSQRFDKKRNGFVMGKALRAILEELQHALQRKATILAKILGYGLSGDAHHITSPCEDGSGAALAMFRAIKDAQINKEDVTYVNAHMPHLHLREIASMILP
;
A
#
# COMPACT_ATOMS: atom_id res chain seq x y z
N MET A 1 -6.53 -1.27 -14.01
CA MET A 1 -6.91 -2.63 -13.54
C MET A 1 -8.39 -2.91 -13.76
N ARG A 2 -9.33 -2.22 -13.08
CA ARG A 2 -10.77 -2.37 -13.39
C ARG A 2 -11.12 -2.03 -14.84
N PHE A 3 -10.58 -0.94 -15.39
CA PHE A 3 -10.73 -0.60 -16.81
C PHE A 3 -10.31 -1.74 -17.74
N ILE A 4 -9.13 -2.36 -17.51
CA ILE A 4 -8.67 -3.50 -18.31
C ILE A 4 -9.60 -4.71 -18.13
N ARG A 5 -10.03 -5.02 -16.89
CA ARG A 5 -10.97 -6.12 -16.62
C ARG A 5 -12.33 -5.92 -17.26
N ASN A 6 -12.79 -4.69 -17.37
CA ASN A 6 -14.07 -4.31 -17.95
C ASN A 6 -13.98 -4.06 -19.46
N SER A 7 -12.81 -4.32 -20.08
CA SER A 7 -12.56 -4.08 -21.51
C SER A 7 -12.67 -2.60 -21.94
N ASP A 8 -12.48 -1.66 -21.02
CA ASP A 8 -12.42 -0.22 -21.30
C ASP A 8 -11.05 0.22 -21.83
N ALA A 9 -10.00 -0.58 -21.63
CA ALA A 9 -8.63 -0.32 -22.11
C ALA A 9 -7.80 -1.61 -22.17
N ASP A 10 -6.91 -1.74 -23.15
CA ASP A 10 -5.99 -2.89 -23.25
C ASP A 10 -4.66 -2.64 -22.51
N ILE A 11 -4.20 -1.39 -22.48
CA ILE A 11 -2.95 -0.95 -21.84
C ILE A 11 -3.24 0.29 -20.99
N MET A 12 -2.71 0.33 -19.77
CA MET A 12 -2.79 1.49 -18.89
C MET A 12 -1.42 1.81 -18.29
N LEU A 13 -1.03 3.08 -18.36
CA LEU A 13 0.04 3.61 -17.50
C LEU A 13 -0.55 3.97 -16.14
N ALA A 14 -0.23 3.19 -15.11
CA ALA A 14 -0.62 3.47 -13.73
C ALA A 14 0.54 4.14 -12.99
N ASN A 15 0.36 5.39 -12.57
CA ASN A 15 1.36 6.14 -11.84
C ASN A 15 0.77 6.63 -10.52
N SER A 16 1.50 6.47 -9.42
CA SER A 16 1.26 7.20 -8.18
C SER A 16 2.32 8.29 -8.08
N GLY A 17 2.09 9.39 -8.80
CA GLY A 17 2.97 10.54 -8.87
C GLY A 17 2.74 11.51 -7.72
N GLU A 18 3.60 11.52 -6.71
CA GLU A 18 3.57 12.52 -5.64
C GLU A 18 4.90 13.26 -5.57
N SER A 19 4.85 14.59 -5.65
CA SER A 19 5.99 15.51 -5.52
C SER A 19 5.72 16.51 -4.41
N CYS A 20 5.42 16.00 -3.21
CA CYS A 20 5.04 16.83 -2.06
C CYS A 20 6.23 17.22 -1.17
N ILE A 21 7.47 17.14 -1.68
CA ILE A 21 8.67 17.57 -0.96
C ILE A 21 8.86 19.08 -1.20
N GLU A 22 7.96 19.87 -0.66
CA GLU A 22 7.96 21.32 -0.71
C GLU A 22 7.83 21.89 0.70
N SER A 23 8.36 23.09 0.93
CA SER A 23 8.44 23.70 2.27
C SER A 23 7.08 23.74 2.99
N LEU A 24 6.01 24.09 2.27
CA LEU A 24 4.66 24.16 2.82
C LEU A 24 4.13 22.77 3.21
N SER A 25 4.35 21.76 2.36
CA SER A 25 3.94 20.38 2.63
C SER A 25 4.67 19.84 3.86
N ILE A 26 5.99 19.98 3.90
CA ILE A 26 6.79 19.57 5.07
C ILE A 26 6.28 20.28 6.33
N ALA A 27 6.06 21.60 6.28
CA ALA A 27 5.55 22.35 7.43
C ALA A 27 4.18 21.84 7.91
N ARG A 28 3.25 21.55 6.99
CA ARG A 28 1.92 21.01 7.32
C ARG A 28 2.02 19.65 8.00
N PHE A 29 2.78 18.72 7.43
CA PHE A 29 2.92 17.37 7.98
C PHE A 29 3.73 17.36 9.30
N CYS A 30 4.73 18.25 9.46
CA CYS A 30 5.36 18.51 10.75
C CYS A 30 4.37 19.03 11.79
N ARG A 31 3.46 19.95 11.40
CA ARG A 31 2.49 20.55 12.33
C ARG A 31 1.50 19.56 12.90
N ILE A 32 1.08 18.58 12.10
CA ILE A 32 0.23 17.46 12.55
C ILE A 32 1.02 16.31 13.17
N ARG A 33 2.34 16.46 13.37
CA ARG A 33 3.23 15.53 14.08
C ARG A 33 3.28 14.12 13.46
N VAL A 34 3.21 14.02 12.14
CA VAL A 34 3.28 12.71 11.45
C VAL A 34 4.62 12.42 10.79
N LEU A 35 5.50 13.43 10.67
CA LEU A 35 6.86 13.26 10.15
C LEU A 35 7.86 12.92 11.25
N SER A 36 8.91 12.20 10.87
CA SER A 36 10.03 11.97 11.77
C SER A 36 10.89 13.20 11.97
N THR A 37 11.19 13.50 13.24
CA THR A 37 12.04 14.63 13.62
C THR A 37 13.23 14.23 14.51
N ALA A 38 13.24 13.00 15.04
CA ALA A 38 14.27 12.54 15.99
C ALA A 38 15.58 12.11 15.33
N PHE A 39 15.58 11.88 14.01
CA PHE A 39 16.71 11.31 13.26
C PHE A 39 17.18 12.24 12.14
N ASN A 40 17.06 13.56 12.32
CA ASN A 40 17.46 14.54 11.31
C ASN A 40 18.98 14.50 11.03
N GLU A 41 19.80 14.28 12.07
CA GLU A 41 21.26 14.17 11.96
C GLU A 41 21.70 12.77 11.48
N THR A 42 20.81 11.77 11.54
CA THR A 42 21.08 10.40 11.07
C THR A 42 19.98 9.87 10.13
N PRO A 43 19.78 10.46 8.94
CA PRO A 43 18.64 10.14 8.06
C PRO A 43 18.51 8.66 7.65
N LYS A 44 19.63 7.94 7.60
CA LYS A 44 19.64 6.49 7.31
C LYS A 44 18.96 5.66 8.40
N GLN A 45 18.87 6.18 9.62
CA GLN A 45 18.24 5.54 10.77
C GLN A 45 16.74 5.85 10.87
N THR A 46 16.18 6.73 10.04
CA THR A 46 14.80 7.20 10.18
C THR A 46 13.75 6.17 9.75
N SER A 47 14.08 5.25 8.83
CA SER A 47 13.14 4.25 8.31
C SER A 47 13.07 3.00 9.18
N GLN A 48 12.62 3.15 10.42
CA GLN A 48 12.46 2.07 11.39
C GLN A 48 11.03 1.55 11.46
N ARG A 49 10.52 0.98 10.36
CA ARG A 49 9.18 0.37 10.35
C ARG A 49 9.12 -0.74 11.40
N PHE A 50 8.08 -0.71 12.24
CA PHE A 50 7.83 -1.65 13.34
C PHE A 50 8.80 -1.60 14.53
N ASP A 51 9.76 -0.67 14.58
CA ASP A 51 10.61 -0.49 15.75
C ASP A 51 9.87 0.23 16.90
N LYS A 52 10.30 -0.02 18.13
CA LYS A 52 9.84 0.71 19.32
C LYS A 52 10.24 2.19 19.26
N LYS A 53 11.36 2.52 18.61
CA LYS A 53 11.89 3.88 18.45
C LYS A 53 11.31 4.62 17.24
N ARG A 54 10.34 4.04 16.53
CA ARG A 54 9.68 4.71 15.39
C ARG A 54 9.06 6.04 15.84
N ASN A 55 9.22 7.06 15.02
CA ASN A 55 8.71 8.40 15.29
C ASN A 55 8.32 9.03 13.96
N GLY A 56 7.09 8.82 13.48
CA GLY A 56 6.60 9.35 12.21
C GLY A 56 7.15 8.67 10.95
N PHE A 57 6.64 9.08 9.79
CA PHE A 57 7.10 8.61 8.47
C PHE A 57 8.04 9.62 7.80
N VAL A 58 8.70 9.17 6.73
CA VAL A 58 9.54 10.01 5.86
C VAL A 58 8.86 10.13 4.51
N MET A 59 8.74 11.35 3.97
CA MET A 59 8.17 11.58 2.65
C MET A 59 9.01 10.91 1.56
N GLY A 60 8.34 10.21 0.65
CA GLY A 60 8.98 9.45 -0.42
C GLY A 60 8.73 10.04 -1.81
N LYS A 61 9.24 9.33 -2.81
CA LYS A 61 8.97 9.60 -4.23
C LYS A 61 8.00 8.57 -4.82
N ALA A 62 7.38 8.97 -5.91
CA ALA A 62 6.43 8.23 -6.72
C ALA A 62 6.92 6.88 -7.29
N LEU A 63 5.97 6.00 -7.61
CA LEU A 63 6.16 4.77 -8.39
C LEU A 63 5.28 4.76 -9.64
N ARG A 64 5.77 4.09 -10.69
CA ARG A 64 5.09 3.93 -11.99
C ARG A 64 5.06 2.45 -12.38
N ALA A 65 3.94 2.01 -12.93
CA ALA A 65 3.77 0.67 -13.48
C ALA A 65 2.96 0.74 -14.79
N ILE A 66 3.28 -0.17 -15.72
CA ILE A 66 2.45 -0.40 -16.91
C ILE A 66 1.60 -1.63 -16.62
N LEU A 67 0.30 -1.50 -16.80
CA LEU A 67 -0.67 -2.57 -16.69
C LEU A 67 -1.20 -2.89 -18.08
N GLU A 68 -1.43 -4.16 -18.34
CA GLU A 68 -1.83 -4.63 -19.66
C GLU A 68 -2.71 -5.88 -19.56
N GLU A 69 -3.60 -6.06 -20.53
CA GLU A 69 -4.39 -7.27 -20.69
C GLU A 69 -3.45 -8.47 -20.99
N LEU A 70 -3.75 -9.62 -20.39
CA LEU A 70 -2.83 -10.76 -20.39
C LEU A 70 -2.65 -11.36 -21.79
N GLN A 71 -3.73 -11.56 -22.55
CA GLN A 71 -3.64 -12.13 -23.90
C GLN A 71 -2.92 -11.18 -24.85
N HIS A 72 -3.20 -9.88 -24.77
CA HIS A 72 -2.50 -8.85 -25.52
C HIS A 72 -0.98 -8.86 -25.21
N ALA A 73 -0.61 -8.92 -23.93
CA ALA A 73 0.79 -9.02 -23.51
C ALA A 73 1.47 -10.31 -24.04
N LEU A 74 0.77 -11.45 -24.02
CA LEU A 74 1.28 -12.73 -24.51
C LEU A 74 1.47 -12.71 -26.04
N GLN A 75 0.51 -12.15 -26.79
CA GLN A 75 0.58 -12.06 -28.25
C GLN A 75 1.81 -11.26 -28.72
N ARG A 76 2.09 -10.13 -28.04
CA ARG A 76 3.27 -9.31 -28.34
C ARG A 76 4.56 -9.79 -27.66
N LYS A 77 4.52 -10.92 -26.93
CA LYS A 77 5.65 -11.51 -26.19
C LYS A 77 6.29 -10.52 -25.20
N ALA A 78 5.47 -9.77 -24.49
CA ALA A 78 5.93 -8.86 -23.44
C ALA A 78 6.54 -9.63 -22.25
N THR A 79 7.52 -9.03 -21.58
CA THR A 79 8.00 -9.54 -20.29
C THR A 79 6.93 -9.31 -19.21
N ILE A 80 6.37 -10.39 -18.66
CA ILE A 80 5.36 -10.33 -17.61
C ILE A 80 6.06 -10.43 -16.25
N LEU A 81 6.03 -9.36 -15.46
CA LEU A 81 6.64 -9.32 -14.13
C LEU A 81 5.77 -10.02 -13.08
N ALA A 82 4.47 -9.73 -13.09
CA ALA A 82 3.49 -10.28 -12.17
C ALA A 82 2.07 -10.14 -12.74
N LYS A 83 1.14 -10.93 -12.22
CA LYS A 83 -0.30 -10.82 -12.52
C LYS A 83 -1.04 -10.26 -11.31
N ILE A 84 -1.88 -9.26 -11.52
CA ILE A 84 -2.76 -8.73 -10.47
C ILE A 84 -4.02 -9.61 -10.40
N LEU A 85 -4.10 -10.45 -9.37
CA LEU A 85 -5.21 -11.39 -9.18
C LEU A 85 -6.42 -10.76 -8.50
N GLY A 86 -6.22 -9.86 -7.53
CA GLY A 86 -7.33 -9.27 -6.78
C GLY A 86 -7.09 -7.82 -6.39
N TYR A 87 -8.18 -7.09 -6.14
CA TYR A 87 -8.15 -5.72 -5.64
C TYR A 87 -9.29 -5.46 -4.66
N GLY A 88 -8.92 -5.13 -3.42
CA GLY A 88 -9.84 -4.84 -2.33
C GLY A 88 -9.76 -3.40 -1.87
N LEU A 89 -10.93 -2.82 -1.57
CA LEU A 89 -11.06 -1.49 -0.98
C LEU A 89 -12.03 -1.53 0.19
N SER A 90 -11.77 -0.72 1.19
CA SER A 90 -12.63 -0.49 2.36
C SER A 90 -12.34 0.92 2.88
N GLY A 91 -13.12 1.36 3.87
CA GLY A 91 -12.84 2.57 4.62
C GLY A 91 -13.17 2.34 6.09
N ASP A 92 -12.42 3.00 6.97
CA ASP A 92 -12.54 2.82 8.42
C ASP A 92 -13.80 3.47 9.00
N ALA A 93 -14.34 4.52 8.35
CA ALA A 93 -15.49 5.30 8.82
C ALA A 93 -15.37 5.76 10.29
N HIS A 94 -14.14 6.03 10.75
CA HIS A 94 -13.82 6.29 12.16
C HIS A 94 -13.36 7.74 12.40
N HIS A 95 -12.13 8.07 12.02
CA HIS A 95 -11.56 9.41 12.19
C HIS A 95 -10.88 9.86 10.89
N ILE A 96 -10.83 11.17 10.65
CA ILE A 96 -10.33 11.73 9.38
C ILE A 96 -8.83 11.47 9.14
N THR A 97 -8.03 11.33 10.21
CA THR A 97 -6.58 11.05 10.12
C THR A 97 -6.12 9.82 10.88
N SER A 98 -6.97 9.26 11.75
CA SER A 98 -6.56 8.18 12.65
C SER A 98 -7.26 6.90 12.20
N PRO A 99 -6.51 5.78 12.06
CA PRO A 99 -7.13 4.50 11.75
C PRO A 99 -8.02 4.04 12.91
N CYS A 100 -8.97 3.15 12.63
CA CYS A 100 -9.69 2.47 13.69
C CYS A 100 -8.74 1.58 14.51
N GLU A 101 -8.87 1.58 15.84
CA GLU A 101 -7.99 0.82 16.74
C GLU A 101 -8.06 -0.69 16.53
N ASP A 102 -9.19 -1.19 16.03
CA ASP A 102 -9.42 -2.62 15.76
C ASP A 102 -8.90 -3.10 14.39
N GLY A 103 -8.37 -2.18 13.58
CA GLY A 103 -7.86 -2.49 12.23
C GLY A 103 -8.91 -3.04 11.25
N SER A 104 -10.20 -2.95 11.58
CA SER A 104 -11.30 -3.60 10.84
C SER A 104 -11.37 -3.19 9.37
N GLY A 105 -11.13 -1.91 9.07
CA GLY A 105 -11.09 -1.44 7.69
C GLY A 105 -9.95 -2.06 6.89
N ALA A 106 -8.72 -2.06 7.42
CA ALA A 106 -7.58 -2.72 6.76
C ALA A 106 -7.82 -4.23 6.56
N ALA A 107 -8.34 -4.91 7.58
CA ALA A 107 -8.72 -6.33 7.51
C ALA A 107 -9.72 -6.61 6.38
N LEU A 108 -10.73 -5.77 6.27
CA LEU A 108 -11.77 -5.89 5.24
C LEU A 108 -11.22 -5.64 3.83
N ALA A 109 -10.29 -4.70 3.64
CA ALA A 109 -9.63 -4.49 2.35
C ALA A 109 -8.85 -5.74 1.92
N MET A 110 -8.07 -6.33 2.83
CA MET A 110 -7.31 -7.55 2.56
C MET A 110 -8.23 -8.71 2.23
N PHE A 111 -9.27 -8.93 3.04
CA PHE A 111 -10.26 -9.99 2.80
C PHE A 111 -10.94 -9.85 1.43
N ARG A 112 -11.35 -8.62 1.05
CA ARG A 112 -11.94 -8.34 -0.27
C ARG A 112 -10.96 -8.62 -1.40
N ALA A 113 -9.68 -8.29 -1.23
CA ALA A 113 -8.65 -8.56 -2.24
C ALA A 113 -8.42 -10.06 -2.46
N ILE A 114 -8.34 -10.85 -1.37
CA ILE A 114 -8.22 -12.31 -1.43
C ILE A 114 -9.45 -12.93 -2.08
N LYS A 115 -10.64 -12.49 -1.68
CA LYS A 115 -11.91 -12.95 -2.25
C LYS A 115 -12.02 -12.64 -3.75
N ASP A 116 -11.64 -11.44 -4.17
CA ASP A 116 -11.60 -11.04 -5.58
C ASP A 116 -10.55 -11.83 -6.38
N ALA A 117 -9.43 -12.19 -5.74
CA ALA A 117 -8.39 -13.04 -6.33
C ALA A 117 -8.78 -14.52 -6.46
N GLN A 118 -9.83 -14.96 -5.74
CA GLN A 118 -10.26 -16.37 -5.68
C GLN A 118 -9.14 -17.33 -5.23
N ILE A 119 -8.31 -16.88 -4.29
CA ILE A 119 -7.25 -17.68 -3.65
C ILE A 119 -7.59 -17.92 -2.19
N ASN A 120 -6.91 -18.87 -1.57
CA ASN A 120 -6.99 -19.08 -0.13
C ASN A 120 -5.99 -18.17 0.59
N LYS A 121 -6.14 -18.00 1.91
CA LYS A 121 -5.25 -17.15 2.70
C LYS A 121 -3.83 -17.74 2.76
N GLU A 122 -3.76 -19.07 2.78
CA GLU A 122 -2.55 -19.87 2.87
C GLU A 122 -1.69 -19.76 1.61
N ASP A 123 -2.28 -19.33 0.48
CA ASP A 123 -1.55 -19.06 -0.76
C ASP A 123 -0.74 -17.75 -0.70
N VAL A 124 -0.98 -16.90 0.31
CA VAL A 124 -0.29 -15.63 0.50
C VAL A 124 1.04 -15.86 1.23
N THR A 125 2.13 -15.83 0.48
CA THR A 125 3.48 -16.08 1.03
C THR A 125 4.20 -14.82 1.53
N TYR A 126 3.78 -13.63 1.07
CA TYR A 126 4.42 -12.37 1.40
C TYR A 126 3.39 -11.25 1.49
N VAL A 127 3.55 -10.41 2.52
CA VAL A 127 2.75 -9.20 2.71
C VAL A 127 3.65 -7.99 2.86
N ASN A 128 3.49 -7.02 1.94
CA ASN A 128 4.11 -5.71 2.05
C ASN A 128 3.18 -4.77 2.83
N ALA A 129 3.46 -4.58 4.12
CA ALA A 129 2.63 -3.79 5.01
C ALA A 129 2.78 -2.27 4.78
N HIS A 130 1.65 -1.55 4.80
CA HIS A 130 1.58 -0.11 4.51
C HIS A 130 2.12 0.78 5.64
N MET A 131 1.59 0.65 6.85
CA MET A 131 1.97 1.48 8.01
C MET A 131 1.96 0.68 9.32
N PRO A 132 2.80 1.05 10.31
CA PRO A 132 3.05 0.28 11.52
C PRO A 132 1.92 0.34 12.58
N HIS A 133 0.77 0.91 12.24
CA HIS A 133 -0.36 1.06 13.17
C HIS A 133 -1.18 -0.23 13.28
N LEU A 134 -1.20 -1.04 12.23
CA LEU A 134 -1.73 -2.40 12.31
C LEU A 134 -0.73 -3.22 13.13
N HIS A 135 -1.16 -3.73 14.29
CA HIS A 135 -0.26 -4.51 15.13
C HIS A 135 0.23 -5.72 14.31
N LEU A 136 1.53 -6.05 14.39
CA LEU A 136 2.07 -7.25 13.73
C LEU A 136 1.24 -8.51 14.07
N ARG A 137 0.61 -8.53 15.25
CA ARG A 137 -0.35 -9.57 15.66
C ARG A 137 -1.60 -9.65 14.79
N GLU A 138 -2.16 -8.53 14.35
CA GLU A 138 -3.37 -8.49 13.51
C GLU A 138 -3.05 -8.90 12.07
N ILE A 139 -1.89 -8.48 11.55
CA ILE A 139 -1.37 -8.98 10.28
C ILE A 139 -1.16 -10.51 10.37
N ALA A 140 -0.51 -10.97 11.44
CA ALA A 140 -0.24 -12.39 11.66
C ALA A 140 -1.54 -13.21 11.82
N SER A 141 -2.50 -12.77 12.63
CA SER A 141 -3.75 -13.50 12.90
C SER A 141 -4.71 -13.60 11.70
N MET A 142 -4.44 -12.87 10.62
CA MET A 142 -5.28 -12.87 9.42
C MET A 142 -4.70 -13.72 8.28
N ILE A 143 -3.41 -14.06 8.34
CA ILE A 143 -2.66 -14.81 7.31
C ILE A 143 -2.16 -16.16 7.86
N LEU A 144 -1.87 -16.24 9.16
CA LEU A 144 -1.52 -17.48 9.85
C LEU A 144 -2.77 -18.06 10.54
N PRO A 145 -2.87 -19.40 10.67
CA PRO A 145 -3.97 -20.07 11.36
C PRO A 145 -4.09 -19.67 12.84
#